data_AF-A0A524E8A0-F1
#
_entry.id   AF-A0A524E8A0-F1
#
_cell.length_a   1.000
_cell.length_b   1.000
_cell.length_c   1.000
_cell.angle_alpha   90.00
_cell.angle_beta   90.00
_cell.angle_gamma   90.00
#
_symmetry.space_group_name_H-M   'P 1'
#
loop_
_entity.id
_entity.type
_entity.pdbx_description
1 polymer ?
#
loop_
_entity_poly.entity_id
_entity_poly.type
_entity_poly.pdbx_seq_one_letter_code
_entity_poly.pdbx_strand_id
1 'polypeptide(L)'
;MKNSSDSLEICSKQCGSKCCKSTPPALTQEDIERIEIQTEQKLWKKTIETEQKATYVVAKKNQSNNCFFLLEDGSCSIYEQRPLDCKLFPLFVKIKKRMKNEFKVKWLVWYCPLTETKGIEMLYSESRELLKKSLKKNPEEIFEYQESMYISGGYKKKHFFKEESLKIKKSE
;
A
#
# COMPACT_ATOMS: atom_id res chain seq x y z
N MET A 1 -18.38 -10.47 4.81
CA MET A 1 -16.92 -10.67 4.66
C MET A 1 -16.69 -11.10 3.22
N LYS A 2 -16.29 -10.19 2.33
CA LYS A 2 -15.89 -10.56 0.96
C LYS A 2 -14.40 -10.88 1.01
N ASN A 3 -14.06 -12.11 0.67
CA ASN A 3 -12.78 -12.73 0.98
C ASN A 3 -11.64 -12.10 0.17
N SER A 4 -10.41 -12.24 0.68
CA SER A 4 -9.21 -11.83 -0.04
C SER A 4 -9.14 -12.44 -1.46
N SER A 5 -9.69 -13.64 -1.63
CA SER A 5 -9.90 -14.34 -2.90
C SER A 5 -10.61 -13.48 -3.96
N ASP A 6 -11.70 -12.80 -3.60
CA ASP A 6 -12.48 -11.98 -4.55
C ASP A 6 -11.66 -10.78 -5.05
N SER A 7 -10.87 -10.20 -4.15
CA SER A 7 -10.02 -9.05 -4.49
C SER A 7 -8.86 -9.46 -5.40
N LEU A 8 -8.30 -10.67 -5.19
CA LEU A 8 -7.24 -11.22 -6.04
C LEU A 8 -7.76 -11.55 -7.45
N GLU A 9 -8.97 -12.08 -7.55
CA GLU A 9 -9.62 -12.35 -8.83
C GLU A 9 -9.87 -11.05 -9.61
N ILE A 10 -10.39 -10.00 -8.95
CA ILE A 10 -10.56 -8.68 -9.58
C ILE A 10 -9.21 -8.12 -10.05
N CYS A 11 -8.16 -8.24 -9.23
CA CYS A 11 -6.81 -7.80 -9.60
C CYS A 11 -6.30 -8.51 -10.86
N SER A 12 -6.38 -9.84 -10.90
CA SER A 12 -5.78 -10.67 -11.96
C SER A 12 -6.62 -10.72 -13.24
N LYS A 13 -7.95 -10.90 -13.14
CA LYS A 13 -8.83 -11.15 -14.29
C LYS A 13 -9.50 -9.88 -14.83
N GLN A 14 -10.03 -9.03 -13.96
CA GLN A 14 -10.75 -7.82 -14.41
C GLN A 14 -9.80 -6.65 -14.67
N CYS A 15 -8.86 -6.39 -13.76
CA CYS A 15 -7.90 -5.31 -13.88
C CYS A 15 -6.71 -5.68 -14.76
N GLY A 16 -6.31 -6.96 -14.79
CA GLY A 16 -5.12 -7.42 -15.50
C GLY A 16 -3.80 -7.00 -14.83
N SER A 17 -3.84 -6.79 -13.52
CA SER A 17 -2.68 -6.48 -12.66
C SER A 17 -1.92 -5.21 -13.04
N LYS A 18 -2.65 -4.18 -13.48
CA LYS A 18 -2.10 -2.89 -13.94
C LYS A 18 -1.18 -2.23 -12.92
N CYS A 19 -1.52 -2.26 -11.62
CA CYS A 19 -0.64 -1.70 -10.58
C CYS A 19 0.67 -2.47 -10.48
N CYS A 20 0.62 -3.81 -10.47
CA CYS A 20 1.79 -4.68 -10.46
C CYS A 20 2.66 -4.55 -11.72
N LYS A 21 2.14 -4.03 -12.83
CA LYS A 21 2.87 -3.81 -14.09
C LYS A 21 3.42 -2.38 -14.26
N SER A 22 3.11 -1.46 -13.34
CA SER A 22 3.40 -0.04 -13.52
C SER A 22 4.27 0.56 -12.43
N THR A 23 3.76 0.62 -11.20
CA THR A 23 4.39 1.35 -10.10
C THR A 23 4.90 0.38 -9.03
N PRO A 24 6.21 0.37 -8.73
CA PRO A 24 6.76 -0.32 -7.59
C PRO A 24 6.08 0.15 -6.29
N PRO A 25 5.47 -0.74 -5.49
CA PRO A 25 4.89 -0.36 -4.22
C PRO A 25 5.98 0.02 -3.22
N ALA A 26 5.69 1.03 -2.39
CA ALA A 26 6.52 1.41 -1.26
C ALA A 26 6.59 0.28 -0.22
N LEU A 27 7.73 0.16 0.46
CA LEU A 27 7.94 -0.79 1.55
C LEU A 27 8.28 -0.04 2.84
N THR A 28 7.64 -0.46 3.93
CA THR A 28 8.08 -0.14 5.29
C THR A 28 9.04 -1.20 5.80
N GLN A 29 9.73 -0.93 6.90
CA GLN A 29 10.57 -1.91 7.58
C GLN A 29 9.74 -3.13 8.04
N GLU A 30 8.51 -2.94 8.54
CA GLU A 30 7.62 -4.07 8.89
C GLU A 30 7.17 -4.87 7.67
N ASP A 31 6.98 -4.23 6.51
CA ASP A 31 6.71 -4.95 5.27
C ASP A 31 7.90 -5.82 4.89
N ILE A 32 9.11 -5.28 5.03
CA ILE A 32 10.34 -6.00 4.73
C ILE A 32 10.49 -7.23 5.62
N GLU A 33 10.44 -7.05 6.93
CA GLU A 33 10.58 -8.14 7.89
C GLU A 33 9.53 -9.24 7.66
N ARG A 34 8.28 -8.84 7.39
CA ARG A 34 7.19 -9.80 7.14
C ARG A 34 7.38 -10.57 5.84
N ILE A 35 7.83 -9.90 4.78
CA ILE A 35 8.04 -10.54 3.47
C ILE A 35 9.29 -11.43 3.51
N GLU A 36 10.39 -10.98 4.13
CA GLU A 36 11.66 -11.74 4.24
C GLU A 36 11.48 -13.11 4.89
N ILE A 37 10.57 -13.24 5.87
CA ILE A 37 10.24 -14.52 6.50
C ILE A 37 9.69 -15.55 5.49
N GLN A 38 9.07 -15.10 4.40
CA GLN A 38 8.38 -15.95 3.44
C GLN A 38 9.07 -16.05 2.07
N THR A 39 10.17 -15.31 1.86
CA THR A 39 10.92 -15.34 0.62
C THR A 39 12.39 -15.61 0.87
N GLU A 40 12.90 -16.67 0.27
CA GLU A 40 14.32 -17.01 0.30
C GLU A 40 15.14 -16.12 -0.64
N GLN A 41 14.49 -15.58 -1.68
CA GLN A 41 15.14 -14.72 -2.67
C GLN A 41 15.36 -13.33 -2.07
N LYS A 42 16.53 -12.70 -2.33
CA LYS A 42 16.85 -11.34 -1.86
C LYS A 42 16.63 -10.24 -2.90
N LEU A 43 16.26 -10.62 -4.14
CA LEU A 43 16.18 -9.70 -5.28
C LEU A 43 14.84 -8.96 -5.41
N TRP A 44 13.88 -9.23 -4.52
CA TRP A 44 12.54 -8.63 -4.57
C TRP A 44 12.46 -7.21 -4.00
N LYS A 45 13.52 -6.72 -3.36
CA LYS A 45 13.59 -5.39 -2.75
C LYS A 45 14.61 -4.53 -3.50
N LYS A 46 14.28 -3.26 -3.72
CA LYS A 46 15.15 -2.27 -4.36
C LYS A 46 15.19 -0.99 -3.52
N THR A 47 16.39 -0.43 -3.38
CA THR A 47 16.59 0.90 -2.78
C THR A 47 16.33 1.99 -3.82
N ILE A 48 15.63 3.06 -3.43
CA ILE A 48 15.52 4.32 -4.15
C ILE A 48 16.19 5.39 -3.29
N GLU A 49 17.14 6.10 -3.88
CA GLU A 49 17.91 7.13 -3.19
C GLU A 49 17.64 8.50 -3.81
N THR A 50 17.65 9.50 -2.95
CA THR A 50 17.64 10.93 -3.26
C THR A 50 18.83 11.56 -2.56
N GLU A 51 19.14 12.82 -2.89
CA GLU A 51 20.25 13.55 -2.25
C GLU A 51 20.16 13.59 -0.72
N GLN A 52 18.96 13.45 -0.16
CA GLN A 52 18.70 13.65 1.27
C GLN A 52 18.31 12.37 2.01
N LYS A 53 17.74 11.38 1.30
CA LYS A 53 17.07 10.22 1.90
C LYS A 53 17.08 9.00 0.98
N ALA A 54 17.00 7.82 1.59
CA ALA A 54 16.79 6.54 0.90
C ALA A 54 15.50 5.87 1.38
N THR A 55 14.87 5.07 0.52
CA THR A 55 13.70 4.24 0.84
C THR A 55 13.76 2.92 0.09
N TYR A 56 12.91 1.97 0.48
CA TYR A 56 12.74 0.71 -0.23
C TYR A 56 11.44 0.65 -1.01
N VAL A 57 11.47 -0.07 -2.14
CA VAL A 57 10.30 -0.46 -2.93
C VAL A 57 10.43 -1.92 -3.33
N VAL A 58 9.33 -2.55 -3.73
CA VAL A 58 9.40 -3.86 -4.37
C VAL A 58 10.08 -3.73 -5.74
N ALA A 59 11.09 -4.54 -5.98
CA ALA A 59 11.84 -4.59 -7.22
C ALA A 59 10.96 -5.06 -8.40
N LYS A 60 11.41 -4.74 -9.61
CA LYS A 60 10.85 -5.29 -10.83
C LYS A 60 11.58 -6.59 -11.19
N LYS A 61 10.87 -7.53 -11.84
CA LYS A 61 11.51 -8.72 -12.43
C LYS A 61 12.51 -8.29 -13.50
N ASN A 62 13.64 -8.99 -13.57
CA ASN A 62 14.63 -8.78 -14.63
C ASN A 62 13.96 -8.85 -16.01
N GLN A 63 14.32 -7.94 -16.91
CA GLN A 63 13.82 -7.88 -18.29
C GLN A 63 12.32 -7.54 -18.46
N SER A 64 11.59 -7.22 -17.39
CA SER A 64 10.21 -6.72 -17.51
C SER A 64 9.93 -5.55 -16.56
N ASN A 65 8.86 -4.80 -16.85
CA ASN A 65 8.38 -3.76 -15.94
C ASN A 65 7.46 -4.29 -14.82
N ASN A 66 7.39 -5.61 -14.66
CA ASN A 66 6.50 -6.27 -13.72
C ASN A 66 7.08 -6.33 -12.30
N CYS A 67 6.22 -6.21 -11.30
CA CYS A 67 6.51 -6.47 -9.90
C CYS A 67 7.14 -7.86 -9.73
N PHE A 68 8.12 -7.98 -8.84
CA PHE A 68 8.81 -9.22 -8.54
C PHE A 68 7.85 -10.39 -8.23
N PHE A 69 6.77 -10.10 -7.50
CA PHE A 69 5.79 -11.10 -7.04
C PHE A 69 4.65 -11.37 -8.02
N LEU A 70 4.65 -10.75 -9.21
CA LEU A 70 3.60 -10.98 -10.21
C LEU A 70 3.82 -12.31 -10.94
N LEU A 71 2.89 -13.24 -10.82
CA LEU A 71 2.90 -14.53 -11.51
C LEU A 71 2.42 -14.40 -12.96
N GLU A 72 2.69 -15.43 -13.77
CA GLU A 72 2.37 -15.43 -15.21
C GLU A 72 0.86 -15.37 -15.48
N ASP A 73 0.05 -15.96 -14.60
CA ASP A 73 -1.41 -15.91 -14.64
C ASP A 73 -1.99 -14.55 -14.21
N GLY A 74 -1.13 -13.61 -13.82
CA GLY A 74 -1.47 -12.28 -13.33
C GLY A 74 -1.73 -12.20 -11.83
N SER A 75 -1.70 -13.30 -11.09
CA SER A 75 -1.89 -13.30 -9.63
C SER A 75 -0.62 -12.82 -8.89
N CYS A 76 -0.76 -12.47 -7.62
CA CYS A 76 0.36 -12.05 -6.77
C CYS A 76 0.75 -13.21 -5.84
N SER A 77 2.02 -13.63 -5.86
CA SER A 77 2.49 -14.75 -5.04
C SER A 77 2.48 -14.48 -3.53
N ILE A 78 2.41 -13.20 -3.12
CA ILE A 78 2.37 -12.78 -1.72
C ILE A 78 1.09 -12.01 -1.37
N TYR A 79 -0.04 -12.28 -2.04
CA TYR A 79 -1.24 -11.42 -1.95
C TYR A 79 -1.70 -11.15 -0.51
N GLU A 80 -1.73 -12.17 0.36
CA GLU A 80 -2.12 -12.00 1.77
C GLU A 80 -1.11 -11.15 2.57
N GLN A 81 0.16 -11.24 2.21
CA GLN A 81 1.28 -10.65 2.93
C GLN A 81 1.82 -9.38 2.29
N ARG A 82 1.12 -8.92 1.24
CA ARG A 82 1.46 -7.76 0.42
C ARG A 82 1.79 -6.53 1.28
N PRO A 83 2.65 -5.63 0.76
CA PRO A 83 3.04 -4.41 1.46
C PRO A 83 1.85 -3.57 1.90
N LEU A 84 2.03 -2.70 2.90
CA LEU A 84 1.01 -1.76 3.34
C LEU A 84 0.47 -0.92 2.18
N ASP A 85 1.34 -0.49 1.26
CA ASP A 85 0.95 0.24 0.06
C ASP A 85 -0.08 -0.53 -0.79
N CYS A 86 0.19 -1.82 -1.03
CA CYS A 86 -0.72 -2.69 -1.77
C CYS A 86 -2.00 -3.03 -0.97
N LYS A 87 -1.95 -3.05 0.36
CA LYS A 87 -3.13 -3.27 1.22
C LYS A 87 -4.07 -2.07 1.23
N LEU A 88 -3.52 -0.85 1.16
CA LEU A 88 -4.30 0.38 1.13
C LEU A 88 -4.85 0.68 -0.27
N PHE A 89 -4.17 0.26 -1.34
CA PHE A 89 -4.60 0.47 -2.72
C PHE A 89 -6.07 0.02 -2.94
N PRO A 90 -6.94 0.84 -3.58
CA PRO A 90 -6.63 2.05 -4.37
C PRO A 90 -6.60 3.36 -3.57
N LEU A 91 -6.64 3.31 -2.23
CA LEU A 91 -6.54 4.46 -1.35
C LEU A 91 -5.09 4.64 -0.88
N PHE A 92 -4.59 5.87 -0.93
CA PHE A 92 -3.33 6.23 -0.28
C PHE A 92 -3.62 7.22 0.83
N VAL A 93 -2.97 7.04 1.97
CA VAL A 93 -3.11 7.93 3.12
C VAL A 93 -2.01 8.97 3.10
N LYS A 94 -2.36 10.20 3.49
CA LYS A 94 -1.42 11.23 3.94
C LYS A 94 -1.78 11.71 5.34
N ILE A 95 -0.87 11.60 6.29
CA ILE A 95 -1.03 12.23 7.60
C ILE A 95 -0.69 13.72 7.46
N LYS A 96 -1.69 14.57 7.70
CA LYS A 96 -1.56 16.03 7.63
C LYS A 96 -1.14 16.66 8.96
N LYS A 97 -1.68 16.15 10.06
CA LYS A 97 -1.39 16.62 11.42
C LYS A 97 -1.48 15.46 12.41
N ARG A 98 -0.57 15.43 13.38
CA ARG A 98 -0.60 14.54 14.55
C ARG A 98 -0.96 15.36 15.78
N MET A 99 -1.98 14.94 16.49
CA MET A 99 -2.40 15.48 17.80
C MET A 99 -2.31 14.36 18.84
N LYS A 100 -2.50 14.68 20.13
CA LYS A 100 -2.27 13.76 21.25
C LYS A 100 -2.87 12.36 21.04
N ASN A 101 -4.12 12.28 20.56
CA ASN A 101 -4.88 11.04 20.33
C ASN A 101 -5.64 11.04 18.98
N GLU A 102 -5.24 11.88 18.03
CA GLU A 102 -5.99 12.07 16.79
C GLU A 102 -5.05 12.44 15.65
N PHE A 103 -5.34 11.93 14.46
CA PHE A 103 -4.61 12.23 13.24
C PHE A 103 -5.55 12.86 12.22
N LYS A 104 -5.18 14.01 11.67
CA LYS A 104 -5.86 14.54 10.49
C LYS A 104 -5.29 13.85 9.26
N VAL A 105 -6.14 13.18 8.49
CA VAL A 105 -5.72 12.39 7.33
C VAL A 105 -6.34 12.91 6.04
N LYS A 106 -5.60 12.76 4.95
CA LYS A 106 -6.07 12.99 3.60
C LYS A 106 -5.93 11.70 2.82
N TRP A 107 -7.03 11.23 2.27
CA TRP A 107 -7.06 10.07 1.39
C TRP A 107 -6.98 10.53 -0.06
N LEU A 108 -6.08 9.89 -0.81
CA LEU A 108 -5.95 10.03 -2.25
C LEU A 108 -6.45 8.74 -2.89
N VAL A 109 -7.30 8.85 -3.90
CA VAL A 109 -7.92 7.71 -4.56
C VAL A 109 -7.35 7.60 -5.97
N TRP A 110 -6.91 6.40 -6.34
CA TRP A 110 -6.64 6.07 -7.74
C TRP A 110 -7.85 5.39 -8.37
N TYR A 111 -8.05 5.64 -9.65
CA TYR A 111 -8.92 4.82 -10.48
C TYR A 111 -8.51 3.33 -10.46
N CYS A 112 -9.41 2.46 -10.00
CA CYS A 112 -9.22 1.02 -9.94
C CYS A 112 -10.58 0.31 -10.07
N PRO A 113 -10.69 -0.81 -10.82
CA PRO A 113 -11.92 -1.60 -10.87
C PRO A 113 -12.45 -2.04 -9.49
N LEU A 114 -11.57 -2.24 -8.49
CA LEU A 114 -11.98 -2.54 -7.12
C LEU A 114 -12.91 -1.46 -6.53
N THR A 115 -12.71 -0.19 -6.91
CA THR A 115 -13.55 0.92 -6.46
C THR A 115 -14.99 0.77 -6.95
N GLU A 116 -15.18 0.27 -8.17
CA GLU A 116 -16.49 0.01 -8.76
C GLU A 116 -17.13 -1.24 -8.14
N THR A 117 -16.34 -2.32 -7.95
CA THR A 117 -16.88 -3.60 -7.45
C THR A 117 -17.18 -3.61 -5.95
N LYS A 118 -16.29 -3.04 -5.12
CA LYS A 118 -16.48 -2.99 -3.66
C LYS A 118 -17.28 -1.76 -3.21
N GLY A 119 -17.26 -0.69 -4.00
CA GLY A 119 -17.77 0.62 -3.61
C GLY A 119 -16.76 1.39 -2.76
N ILE A 120 -16.63 2.69 -3.05
CA ILE A 120 -15.62 3.56 -2.44
C ILE A 120 -15.78 3.69 -0.90
N GLU A 121 -17.00 3.70 -0.38
CA GLU A 121 -17.24 3.83 1.07
C GLU A 121 -16.82 2.57 1.84
N MET A 122 -16.96 1.39 1.24
CA MET A 122 -16.46 0.14 1.82
C MET A 122 -14.93 0.16 1.90
N LEU A 123 -14.26 0.59 0.82
CA LEU A 123 -12.81 0.75 0.80
C LEU A 123 -12.33 1.74 1.87
N TYR A 124 -13.00 2.89 2.02
CA TYR A 124 -12.69 3.82 3.10
C TYR A 124 -12.83 3.17 4.48
N SER A 125 -13.87 2.36 4.69
CA SER A 125 -14.06 1.64 5.94
C SER A 125 -12.91 0.66 6.22
N GLU A 126 -12.56 -0.19 5.26
CA GLU A 126 -11.46 -1.17 5.38
C GLU A 126 -10.11 -0.47 5.62
N SER A 127 -9.78 0.54 4.82
CA SER A 127 -8.53 1.29 4.95
C SER A 127 -8.45 2.08 6.25
N ARG A 128 -9.56 2.61 6.77
CA ARG A 128 -9.61 3.26 8.09
C ARG A 128 -9.27 2.28 9.21
N GLU A 129 -9.86 1.10 9.20
CA GLU A 129 -9.58 0.11 10.26
C GLU A 129 -8.15 -0.39 10.19
N LEU A 130 -7.62 -0.64 8.99
CA LEU A 130 -6.20 -0.97 8.80
C LEU A 130 -5.30 0.15 9.33
N LEU A 131 -5.57 1.40 8.94
CA LEU A 131 -4.77 2.55 9.35
C LEU A 131 -4.84 2.79 10.86
N LYS A 132 -6.02 2.66 11.48
CA LYS A 132 -6.17 2.77 12.94
C LYS A 132 -5.35 1.70 13.65
N LYS A 133 -5.36 0.46 13.14
CA LYS A 133 -4.58 -0.65 13.70
C LYS A 133 -3.08 -0.38 13.61
N SER A 134 -2.57 0.06 12.45
CA SER A 134 -1.16 0.44 12.29
C SER A 134 -0.79 1.62 13.18
N LEU A 135 -1.56 2.72 13.17
CA LEU A 135 -1.31 3.88 14.02
C LEU A 135 -1.37 3.57 15.52
N LYS A 136 -2.16 2.58 15.94
CA LYS A 136 -2.18 2.13 17.34
C LYS A 136 -0.98 1.26 17.69
N LYS A 137 -0.58 0.37 16.77
CA LYS A 137 0.51 -0.60 16.97
C LYS A 137 1.88 0.06 16.86
N ASN A 138 2.16 0.69 15.72
CA ASN A 138 3.37 1.45 15.46
C ASN A 138 3.06 2.62 14.50
N PRO A 139 2.89 3.85 15.01
CA PRO A 139 2.70 5.03 14.16
C PRO A 139 3.82 5.25 13.14
N GLU A 140 5.06 4.84 13.47
CA GLU A 140 6.23 5.08 12.62
C GLU A 140 6.15 4.32 11.29
N GLU A 141 5.51 3.14 11.25
CA GLU A 141 5.20 2.40 10.01
C GLU A 141 4.47 3.29 8.98
N ILE A 142 3.49 4.08 9.44
CA ILE A 142 2.70 4.97 8.58
C ILE A 142 3.51 6.18 8.12
N PHE A 143 4.41 6.69 8.97
CA PHE A 143 5.27 7.81 8.61
C PHE A 143 6.35 7.41 7.61
N GLU A 144 6.97 6.25 7.83
CA GLU A 144 7.89 5.64 6.88
C GLU A 144 7.18 5.38 5.55
N TYR A 145 6.02 4.72 5.56
CA TYR A 145 5.21 4.52 4.37
C TYR A 145 4.98 5.82 3.59
N GLN A 146 4.58 6.89 4.28
CA GLN A 146 4.33 8.18 3.65
C GLN A 146 5.61 8.76 3.05
N GLU A 147 6.75 8.67 3.75
CA GLU A 147 8.05 9.09 3.24
C GLU A 147 8.46 8.30 2.00
N SER A 148 8.34 6.98 2.04
CA SER A 148 8.60 6.09 0.92
C SER A 148 7.74 6.44 -0.29
N MET A 149 6.46 6.75 -0.09
CA MET A 149 5.55 7.19 -1.14
C MET A 149 5.93 8.55 -1.75
N TYR A 150 6.49 9.48 -0.96
CA TYR A 150 7.00 10.74 -1.48
C TYR A 150 8.25 10.53 -2.33
N ILE A 151 9.23 9.77 -1.81
CA ILE A 151 10.51 9.52 -2.46
C ILE A 151 10.33 8.71 -3.75
N SER A 152 9.54 7.64 -3.71
CA SER A 152 9.23 6.81 -4.88
C SER A 152 8.29 7.48 -5.89
N GLY A 153 7.73 8.64 -5.55
CA GLY A 153 6.80 9.38 -6.42
C GLY A 153 5.39 8.81 -6.50
N GLY A 154 4.99 7.91 -5.59
CA GLY A 154 3.67 7.29 -5.54
C GLY A 154 2.50 8.28 -5.49
N TYR A 155 2.70 9.46 -4.92
CA TYR A 155 1.67 10.50 -4.82
C TYR A 155 1.51 11.44 -6.03
N LYS A 156 2.35 11.33 -7.07
CA LYS A 156 2.42 12.31 -8.18
C LYS A 156 1.33 12.14 -9.26
N LYS A 157 0.41 11.19 -9.12
CA LYS A 157 -0.61 10.88 -10.15
C LYS A 157 -1.90 11.67 -9.92
N LYS A 158 -2.76 11.76 -10.94
CA LYS A 158 -4.06 12.45 -10.83
C LYS A 158 -4.97 11.63 -9.91
N HIS A 159 -5.34 12.19 -8.75
CA HIS A 159 -6.13 11.52 -7.72
C HIS A 159 -7.39 12.31 -7.36
N PHE A 160 -8.52 11.61 -7.18
CA PHE A 160 -9.65 12.14 -6.42
C PHE A 160 -9.27 12.13 -4.92
N PHE A 161 -9.80 13.03 -4.09
CA PHE A 161 -9.40 13.09 -2.68
C PHE A 161 -10.56 13.33 -1.71
N LYS A 162 -10.39 12.81 -0.49
CA LYS A 162 -11.27 13.00 0.68
C LYS A 162 -10.41 13.36 1.89
N GLU A 163 -10.85 14.29 2.72
CA GLU A 163 -10.17 14.64 3.98
C GLU A 163 -11.06 14.28 5.17
N GLU A 164 -10.46 13.75 6.24
CA GLU A 164 -11.18 13.44 7.48
C GLU A 164 -10.23 13.46 8.70
N SER A 165 -10.81 13.39 9.90
CA SER A 165 -10.06 13.23 11.15
C SER A 165 -10.27 11.83 11.71
N LEU A 166 -9.17 11.15 12.05
CA LEU A 166 -9.17 9.83 12.65
C LEU A 166 -8.74 9.89 14.10
N LYS A 167 -9.68 9.61 15.00
CA LYS A 167 -9.42 9.46 16.43
C LYS A 167 -8.87 8.07 16.71
N ILE A 168 -7.69 8.01 17.35
CA ILE A 168 -7.06 6.76 17.77
C ILE A 168 -7.22 6.67 19.29
N LYS A 169 -8.04 5.74 19.75
CA LYS A 169 -8.10 5.40 21.17
C LYS A 169 -6.81 4.65 21.50
N LYS A 170 -5.98 5.19 22.40
CA LYS A 170 -4.90 4.41 23.02
C LYS A 170 -5.54 3.20 23.72
N SER A 171 -4.92 2.03 23.62
CA SER A 171 -5.25 0.96 24.58
C SER A 171 -4.92 1.50 25.96
N GLU A 172 -5.92 1.47 26.83
CA GLU A 172 -5.72 1.55 28.28
C GLU A 172 -4.75 0.47 28.75
#